data_AF-A0A950JDV7-F1
#
_entry.id   AF-A0A950JDV7-F1
#
_cell.length_a   1.000
_cell.length_b   1.000
_cell.length_c   1.000
_cell.angle_alpha   90.00
_cell.angle_beta   90.00
_cell.angle_gamma   90.00
#
_symmetry.space_group_name_H-M   'P 1'
#
loop_
_entity.id
_entity.type
_entity.pdbx_description
1 polymer ?
#
loop_
_entity_poly.entity_id
_entity_poly.type
_entity_poly.pdbx_seq_one_letter_code
_entity_poly.pdbx_strand_id
1 'polypeptide(L)'
;MNVVDEVRQVLEQVAPQLQAEGYTVYLEPSRQLLPAFMEGYIPDAIALRKDKNLAIEVVLEGPSSKTKQERLKNRFEHRKDWELRLYYIRPAAPAEGLPPMGNEAIDSSIASVENLISNGQLYGATLIGWATFEALGRALNPAKFARPQTPARLIEILAADGIVTPSEADLLRRLAVSRNRIIHGTLNDKIDKEDLSKFLNVLRELRRMTQTT
;
A
#
# COMPACT_ATOMS: atom_id res chain seq x y z
N MET A 1 -7.06 -4.47 -4.84
CA MET A 1 -7.60 -3.15 -5.24
C MET A 1 -7.58 -3.11 -6.75
N ASN A 2 -8.70 -2.77 -7.38
CA ASN A 2 -8.80 -2.74 -8.85
C ASN A 2 -8.21 -1.42 -9.38
N VAL A 3 -7.79 -1.38 -10.64
CA VAL A 3 -7.27 -0.17 -11.31
C VAL A 3 -8.22 1.02 -11.16
N VAL A 4 -9.54 0.76 -11.19
CA VAL A 4 -10.58 1.77 -11.01
C VAL A 4 -10.50 2.44 -9.64
N ASP A 5 -10.17 1.68 -8.59
CA ASP A 5 -10.04 2.19 -7.23
C ASP A 5 -8.76 3.06 -7.09
N GLU A 6 -7.66 2.65 -7.73
CA GLU A 6 -6.40 3.43 -7.72
C GLU A 6 -6.56 4.76 -8.47
N VAL A 7 -7.26 4.76 -9.61
CA VAL A 7 -7.61 6.00 -10.34
C VAL A 7 -8.46 6.92 -9.47
N ARG A 8 -9.52 6.39 -8.85
CA ARG A 8 -10.39 7.17 -7.97
C ARG A 8 -9.61 7.80 -6.80
N GLN A 9 -8.72 7.06 -6.17
CA GLN A 9 -7.91 7.55 -5.05
C GLN A 9 -7.01 8.73 -5.46
N VAL A 10 -6.38 8.67 -6.63
CA VAL A 10 -5.58 9.80 -7.15
C VAL A 10 -6.45 11.03 -7.37
N LEU A 11 -7.63 10.85 -7.97
CA LEU A 11 -8.56 11.96 -8.21
C LEU A 11 -9.07 12.58 -6.90
N GLU A 12 -9.39 11.76 -5.90
CA GLU A 12 -9.81 12.21 -4.56
C GLU A 12 -8.71 13.02 -3.83
N GLN A 13 -7.44 12.76 -4.11
CA GLN A 13 -6.32 13.53 -3.55
C GLN A 13 -6.07 14.84 -4.30
N VAL A 14 -6.22 14.84 -5.63
CA VAL A 14 -5.94 15.99 -6.48
C VAL A 14 -7.08 17.01 -6.47
N ALA A 15 -8.33 16.55 -6.40
CA ALA A 15 -9.50 17.43 -6.48
C ALA A 15 -9.53 18.53 -5.39
N PRO A 16 -9.28 18.24 -4.09
CA PRO A 16 -9.26 19.27 -3.05
C PRO A 16 -8.17 20.33 -3.27
N GLN A 17 -7.02 19.95 -3.82
CA GLN A 17 -5.92 20.88 -4.11
C GLN A 17 -6.31 21.86 -5.22
N LEU A 18 -6.88 21.34 -6.32
CA LEU A 18 -7.37 22.17 -7.42
C LEU A 18 -8.53 23.07 -6.99
N GLN A 19 -9.44 22.58 -6.14
CA GLN A 19 -10.50 23.40 -5.56
C GLN A 19 -9.93 24.56 -4.72
N ALA A 20 -8.90 24.30 -3.92
CA ALA A 20 -8.19 25.34 -3.18
C ALA A 20 -7.50 26.37 -4.08
N GLU A 21 -7.06 25.96 -5.28
CA GLU A 21 -6.54 26.84 -6.35
C GLU A 21 -7.64 27.58 -7.14
N GLY A 22 -8.91 27.44 -6.75
CA GLY A 22 -10.04 28.15 -7.34
C GLY A 22 -10.65 27.48 -8.58
N TYR A 23 -10.37 26.20 -8.81
CA TYR A 23 -11.00 25.43 -9.89
C TYR A 23 -12.35 24.82 -9.46
N THR A 24 -13.29 24.75 -10.41
CA THR A 24 -14.44 23.86 -10.32
C THR A 24 -14.07 22.51 -10.91
N VAL A 25 -14.01 21.46 -10.08
CA VAL A 25 -13.57 20.11 -10.49
C VAL A 25 -14.78 19.21 -10.76
N TYR A 26 -14.76 18.51 -11.89
CA TYR A 26 -15.73 17.47 -12.26
C TYR A 26 -14.99 16.14 -12.46
N LEU A 27 -15.32 15.15 -11.64
CA LEU A 27 -14.87 13.77 -11.83
C LEU A 27 -15.80 13.07 -12.82
N GLU A 28 -15.24 12.21 -13.67
CA GLU A 28 -16.00 11.46 -14.69
C GLU A 28 -16.96 12.36 -15.50
N PRO A 29 -16.46 13.42 -16.15
CA PRO A 29 -17.30 14.44 -16.77
C PRO A 29 -18.17 13.85 -17.89
N SER A 30 -19.41 14.31 -17.95
CA SER A 30 -20.30 13.96 -19.05
C SER A 30 -19.81 14.60 -20.36
N ARG A 31 -20.06 13.93 -21.50
CA ARG A 31 -19.66 14.43 -22.83
C ARG A 31 -20.16 15.85 -23.14
N GLN A 32 -21.27 16.26 -22.55
CA GLN A 32 -21.87 17.57 -22.77
C GLN A 32 -21.06 18.72 -22.15
N LEU A 33 -20.24 18.42 -21.14
CA LEU A 33 -19.34 19.38 -20.50
C LEU A 33 -18.02 19.55 -21.27
N LEU A 34 -17.76 18.73 -22.29
CA LEU A 34 -16.50 18.68 -22.99
C LEU A 34 -16.54 19.47 -24.31
N PRO A 35 -15.50 20.24 -24.62
CA PRO A 35 -15.41 20.99 -25.86
C PRO A 35 -15.19 20.06 -27.07
N ALA A 36 -15.66 20.50 -28.24
CA ALA A 36 -15.64 19.70 -29.47
C ALA A 36 -14.24 19.21 -29.88
N PHE A 37 -13.18 19.94 -29.55
CA PHE A 37 -11.81 19.54 -29.89
C PHE A 37 -11.34 18.24 -29.22
N MET A 38 -12.04 17.79 -28.16
CA MET A 38 -11.74 16.51 -27.53
C MET A 38 -12.20 15.32 -28.39
N GLU A 39 -13.02 15.52 -29.43
CA GLU A 39 -13.45 14.50 -30.41
C GLU A 39 -13.90 13.18 -29.76
N GLY A 40 -14.64 13.27 -28.66
CA GLY A 40 -15.15 12.11 -27.92
C GLY A 40 -14.18 11.47 -26.92
N TYR A 41 -12.95 11.98 -26.78
CA TYR A 41 -12.10 11.69 -25.62
C TYR A 41 -12.74 12.28 -24.36
N ILE A 42 -12.88 11.43 -23.33
CA ILE A 42 -13.38 11.81 -22.01
C ILE A 42 -12.23 11.60 -21.03
N PRO A 43 -11.68 12.68 -20.43
CA PRO A 43 -10.67 12.54 -19.39
C PRO A 43 -11.28 12.02 -18.09
N ASP A 44 -10.45 11.48 -17.20
CA ASP A 44 -10.89 10.99 -15.89
C ASP A 44 -11.49 12.12 -15.01
N ALA A 45 -10.95 13.34 -15.16
CA ALA A 45 -11.54 14.54 -14.58
C ALA A 45 -11.25 15.80 -15.42
N ILE A 46 -12.05 16.85 -15.22
CA ILE A 46 -11.75 18.20 -15.69
C ILE A 46 -11.75 19.18 -14.52
N ALA A 47 -10.93 20.23 -14.62
CA ALA A 47 -10.94 21.35 -13.70
C ALA A 47 -11.12 22.64 -14.48
N LEU A 48 -12.19 23.39 -14.19
CA LEU A 48 -12.57 24.59 -14.93
C LEU A 48 -12.27 25.85 -14.12
N ARG A 49 -11.62 26.82 -14.76
CA ARG A 49 -11.33 28.16 -14.19
C ARG A 49 -11.33 29.19 -15.31
N LYS A 50 -11.53 30.46 -14.97
CA LYS A 50 -11.74 31.55 -15.96
C LYS A 50 -10.55 31.76 -16.91
N ASP A 51 -9.34 31.45 -16.48
CA ASP A 51 -8.08 31.69 -17.17
C ASP A 51 -7.55 30.46 -17.91
N LYS A 52 -7.63 29.28 -17.29
CA LYS A 52 -7.04 28.04 -17.79
C LYS A 52 -7.84 26.84 -17.31
N ASN A 53 -8.27 25.97 -18.21
CA ASN A 53 -8.92 24.71 -17.91
C ASN A 53 -7.92 23.57 -17.91
N LEU A 54 -8.17 22.53 -17.12
CA LEU A 54 -7.35 21.33 -17.04
C LEU A 54 -8.16 20.11 -17.48
N ALA A 55 -7.57 19.29 -18.34
CA ALA A 55 -7.98 17.90 -18.54
C ALA A 55 -7.03 17.01 -17.74
N ILE A 56 -7.57 16.17 -16.87
CA ILE A 56 -6.80 15.33 -15.95
C ILE A 56 -6.95 13.90 -16.40
N GLU A 57 -5.83 13.27 -16.73
CA GLU A 57 -5.77 11.85 -17.08
C GLU A 57 -4.85 11.14 -16.10
N VAL A 58 -5.33 10.04 -15.55
CA VAL A 58 -4.57 9.15 -14.71
C VAL A 58 -4.05 7.99 -15.56
N VAL A 59 -2.74 7.97 -15.77
CA VAL A 59 -2.09 7.03 -16.70
C VAL A 59 -1.38 5.94 -15.91
N LEU A 60 -1.69 4.67 -16.22
CA LEU A 60 -0.88 3.54 -15.77
C LEU A 60 0.45 3.50 -16.51
N GLU A 61 1.57 3.54 -15.79
CA GLU A 61 2.89 3.34 -16.39
C GLU A 61 3.02 1.92 -16.97
N GLY A 62 3.35 1.84 -18.27
CA GLY A 62 3.57 0.58 -18.97
C GLY A 62 4.01 0.77 -20.43
N PRO A 63 4.46 -0.28 -21.13
CA PRO A 63 4.97 -0.19 -22.51
C PRO A 63 3.94 0.37 -23.50
N SER A 64 2.65 0.09 -23.28
CA SER A 64 1.52 0.57 -24.08
C SER A 64 1.12 2.03 -23.79
N SER A 65 1.63 2.63 -22.72
CA SER A 65 1.24 3.99 -22.29
C SER A 65 1.85 5.09 -23.16
N LYS A 66 3.03 4.85 -23.77
CA LYS A 66 3.76 5.87 -24.56
C LYS A 66 2.98 6.37 -25.77
N THR A 67 2.40 5.46 -26.56
CA THR A 67 1.62 5.82 -27.76
C THR A 67 0.31 6.54 -27.41
N LYS A 68 -0.34 6.18 -26.29
CA LYS A 68 -1.53 6.89 -25.80
C LYS A 68 -1.18 8.32 -25.35
N GLN A 69 -0.05 8.49 -24.66
CA GLN A 69 0.42 9.79 -24.16
C GLN A 69 0.74 10.77 -25.29
N GLU A 70 1.43 10.32 -26.35
CA GLU A 70 1.76 11.19 -27.50
C GLU A 70 0.49 11.69 -28.19
N ARG A 71 -0.50 10.82 -28.39
CA ARG A 71 -1.80 11.20 -28.97
C ARG A 71 -2.54 12.23 -28.12
N LEU A 72 -2.53 12.06 -26.80
CA LEU A 72 -3.15 13.02 -25.88
C LEU A 72 -2.39 14.35 -25.88
N LYS A 73 -1.06 14.35 -25.81
CA LYS A 73 -0.27 15.59 -25.85
C LYS A 73 -0.54 16.40 -27.13
N ASN A 74 -0.51 15.75 -28.29
CA ASN A 74 -0.77 16.41 -29.57
C ASN A 74 -2.17 17.04 -29.65
N ARG A 75 -3.17 16.42 -29.00
CA ARG A 75 -4.56 16.93 -28.95
C ARG A 75 -4.67 18.25 -28.18
N PHE A 76 -3.81 18.48 -27.19
CA PHE A 76 -3.83 19.67 -26.33
C PHE A 76 -2.75 20.71 -26.68
N GLU A 77 -1.77 20.36 -27.51
CA GLU A 77 -0.57 21.18 -27.84
C GLU A 77 -0.88 22.61 -28.34
N HIS A 78 -2.02 22.80 -29.01
CA HIS A 78 -2.43 24.10 -29.58
C HIS A 78 -3.63 24.73 -28.85
N ARG A 79 -3.86 24.37 -27.58
CA ARG A 79 -4.98 24.90 -26.78
C ARG A 79 -4.44 25.83 -25.70
N LYS A 80 -4.63 27.13 -25.87
CA LYS A 80 -4.17 28.13 -24.89
C LYS A 80 -5.02 28.12 -23.62
N ASP A 81 -6.29 27.79 -23.76
CA ASP A 81 -7.31 27.71 -22.73
C ASP A 81 -7.38 26.35 -22.02
N TRP A 82 -6.68 25.33 -22.52
CA TRP A 82 -6.62 23.99 -21.92
C TRP A 82 -5.19 23.52 -21.66
N GLU A 83 -5.02 22.70 -20.63
CA GLU A 83 -3.78 21.98 -20.35
C GLU A 83 -4.10 20.53 -19.98
N LEU A 84 -3.32 19.60 -20.54
CA LEU A 84 -3.39 18.21 -20.17
C LEU A 84 -2.45 17.95 -18.98
N ARG A 85 -3.02 17.56 -17.84
CA ARG A 85 -2.26 17.14 -16.66
C ARG A 85 -2.32 15.63 -16.52
N LEU A 86 -1.17 14.98 -16.66
CA LEU A 86 -1.04 13.54 -16.54
C LEU A 86 -0.57 13.18 -15.12
N TYR A 87 -1.35 12.36 -14.42
CA TYR A 87 -0.94 11.75 -13.16
C TYR A 87 -0.57 10.30 -13.42
N TYR A 88 0.68 9.95 -13.13
CA TYR A 88 1.16 8.60 -13.37
C TYR A 88 0.89 7.75 -12.14
N ILE A 89 0.00 6.77 -12.30
CA ILE A 89 -0.03 5.64 -11.39
C ILE A 89 1.01 4.68 -11.93
N ARG A 90 2.06 4.47 -11.15
CA ARG A 90 2.77 3.20 -11.28
C ARG A 90 1.78 2.17 -10.75
N PRO A 91 1.27 1.24 -11.59
CA PRO A 91 0.85 0.01 -10.98
C PRO A 91 2.06 -0.40 -10.17
N ALA A 92 1.93 -0.47 -8.83
CA ALA A 92 2.91 -1.23 -8.07
C ALA A 92 3.04 -2.50 -8.90
N ALA A 93 4.27 -2.78 -9.35
CA ALA A 93 4.53 -3.89 -10.24
C ALA A 93 3.67 -5.08 -9.75
N PRO A 94 3.31 -6.06 -10.59
CA PRO A 94 3.25 -7.37 -9.96
C PRO A 94 4.58 -7.41 -9.22
N ALA A 95 4.53 -7.32 -7.88
CA ALA A 95 5.64 -7.81 -7.12
C ALA A 95 5.82 -9.16 -7.79
N GLU A 96 7.00 -9.41 -8.35
CA GLU A 96 7.46 -10.78 -8.29
C GLU A 96 7.19 -11.13 -6.84
N GLY A 97 6.04 -11.76 -6.59
CA GLY A 97 5.48 -11.84 -5.26
C GLY A 97 6.61 -12.46 -4.49
N LEU A 98 7.11 -11.76 -3.45
CA LEU A 98 8.31 -12.20 -2.75
C LEU A 98 8.16 -13.72 -2.60
N PRO A 99 9.01 -14.52 -3.28
CA PRO A 99 8.71 -15.93 -3.45
C PRO A 99 8.42 -16.46 -2.05
N PRO A 100 7.30 -17.18 -1.86
CA PRO A 100 6.91 -17.63 -0.53
C PRO A 100 8.15 -18.24 0.10
N MET A 101 8.58 -17.67 1.22
CA MET A 101 9.76 -18.17 1.92
C MET A 101 9.53 -19.65 2.13
N GLY A 102 10.50 -20.47 1.73
CA GLY A 102 10.42 -21.91 1.96
C GLY A 102 10.10 -22.16 3.42
N ASN A 103 9.25 -23.16 3.69
CA ASN A 103 8.83 -23.56 5.03
C ASN A 103 9.99 -23.58 6.04
N GLU A 104 11.13 -24.12 5.62
CA GLU A 104 12.38 -24.17 6.39
C GLU A 104 12.96 -22.80 6.77
N ALA A 105 12.82 -21.79 5.91
CA ALA A 105 13.27 -20.43 6.19
C ALA A 105 12.38 -19.73 7.22
N ILE A 106 11.06 -19.99 7.20
CA ILE A 106 10.14 -19.50 8.24
C ILE A 106 10.46 -20.17 9.58
N ASP A 107 10.65 -21.49 9.58
CA ASP A 107 11.00 -22.26 10.78
C ASP A 107 12.33 -21.78 11.39
N SER A 108 13.34 -21.55 10.54
CA SER A 108 14.64 -20.98 10.95
C SER A 108 14.50 -19.56 11.51
N SER A 109 13.61 -18.74 10.95
CA SER A 109 13.34 -17.39 11.43
C SER A 109 12.67 -17.42 12.81
N ILE A 110 11.70 -18.31 13.04
CA ILE A 110 11.06 -18.50 14.35
C ILE A 110 12.10 -18.94 15.40
N ALA A 111 12.96 -19.91 15.05
CA ALA A 111 14.05 -20.34 15.93
C ALA A 111 15.04 -19.20 16.24
N SER A 112 15.30 -18.34 15.26
CA SER A 112 16.14 -17.14 15.45
C SER A 112 15.50 -16.16 16.43
N VAL A 113 14.20 -15.90 16.34
CA VAL A 113 13.47 -15.04 17.30
C VAL A 113 13.58 -15.60 18.71
N GLU A 114 13.35 -16.91 18.88
CA GLU A 114 13.48 -17.58 20.18
C GLU A 114 14.88 -17.46 20.78
N ASN A 115 15.91 -17.67 19.96
CA ASN A 115 17.31 -17.52 20.36
C ASN A 115 17.62 -16.08 20.80
N LEU A 116 17.17 -15.08 20.03
CA LEU A 116 17.37 -13.66 20.34
C LEU A 116 16.70 -13.27 21.67
N ILE A 117 15.47 -13.75 21.93
CA ILE A 117 14.77 -13.54 23.20
C ILE A 117 15.54 -14.18 24.36
N SER A 118 16.02 -15.41 24.17
CA SER A 118 16.74 -16.18 25.19
C SER A 118 18.05 -15.51 25.59
N ASN A 119 18.75 -14.92 24.63
CA ASN A 119 20.00 -14.18 24.83
C ASN A 119 19.81 -12.70 25.20
N GLY A 120 18.59 -12.24 25.44
CA GLY A 120 18.30 -10.85 25.82
C GLY A 120 18.50 -9.82 24.69
N GLN A 121 18.62 -10.28 23.44
CA GLN A 121 18.76 -9.42 22.26
C GLN A 121 17.39 -8.95 21.76
N LEU A 122 16.70 -8.15 22.58
CA LEU A 122 15.27 -7.84 22.40
C LEU A 122 14.97 -6.98 21.17
N TYR A 123 15.89 -6.07 20.78
CA TYR A 123 15.76 -5.27 19.55
C TYR A 123 15.80 -6.16 18.30
N GLY A 124 16.78 -7.07 18.24
CA GLY A 124 16.89 -8.05 17.15
C GLY A 124 15.66 -8.95 17.11
N ALA A 125 15.24 -9.48 18.26
CA ALA A 125 14.04 -10.31 18.36
C ALA A 125 12.79 -9.59 17.84
N THR A 126 12.66 -8.29 18.12
CA THR A 126 11.53 -7.49 17.62
C THR A 126 11.56 -7.39 16.10
N LEU A 127 12.70 -7.01 15.52
CA LEU A 127 12.82 -6.81 14.07
C LEU A 127 12.63 -8.11 13.28
N ILE A 128 13.30 -9.20 13.70
CA ILE A 128 13.16 -10.51 13.07
C ILE A 128 11.76 -11.09 13.32
N GLY A 129 11.18 -10.86 14.49
CA GLY A 129 9.80 -11.26 14.81
C GLY A 129 8.78 -10.63 13.86
N TRP A 130 8.90 -9.32 13.60
CA TRP A 130 8.05 -8.63 12.63
C TRP A 130 8.25 -9.12 11.19
N ALA A 131 9.49 -9.35 10.77
CA ALA A 131 9.76 -9.93 9.45
C ALA A 131 9.12 -11.32 9.29
N THR A 132 9.20 -12.14 10.36
CA THR A 132 8.59 -13.47 10.41
C THR A 132 7.06 -13.38 10.38
N PHE A 133 6.46 -12.47 11.14
CA PHE A 133 5.02 -12.23 11.17
C PHE A 133 4.48 -11.85 9.79
N GLU A 134 5.17 -10.96 9.07
CA GLU A 134 4.80 -10.60 7.70
C GLU A 134 4.92 -11.79 6.74
N ALA A 135 5.97 -12.60 6.85
CA ALA A 135 6.14 -13.80 6.03
C ALA A 135 5.02 -14.83 6.28
N LEU A 136 4.64 -15.05 7.54
CA LEU A 136 3.53 -15.92 7.92
C LEU A 136 2.18 -15.38 7.43
N GLY A 137 1.95 -14.07 7.56
CA GLY A 137 0.78 -13.41 6.98
C GLY A 137 0.68 -13.69 5.48
N ARG A 138 1.78 -13.47 4.74
CA ARG A 138 1.86 -13.79 3.29
C ARG A 138 1.57 -15.24 2.98
N ALA A 139 2.07 -16.18 3.79
CA ALA A 139 1.80 -17.60 3.59
C ALA A 139 0.31 -17.95 3.83
N LEU A 140 -0.34 -17.36 4.84
CA LEU A 140 -1.75 -17.60 5.14
C LEU A 140 -2.71 -16.96 4.13
N ASN A 141 -2.36 -15.80 3.60
CA ASN A 141 -3.20 -15.12 2.63
C ASN A 141 -2.39 -14.48 1.47
N PRO A 142 -1.87 -15.29 0.54
CA PRO A 142 -1.00 -14.82 -0.53
C PRO A 142 -1.65 -13.73 -1.40
N ALA A 143 -2.95 -13.86 -1.66
CA ALA A 143 -3.69 -12.89 -2.46
C ALA A 143 -3.87 -11.54 -1.75
N LYS A 144 -4.18 -11.53 -0.44
CA LYS A 144 -4.35 -10.29 0.32
C LYS A 144 -3.02 -9.60 0.64
N PHE A 145 -1.93 -10.35 0.74
CA PHE A 145 -0.63 -9.84 1.18
C PHE A 145 0.48 -9.94 0.11
N ALA A 146 0.11 -10.03 -1.16
CA ALA A 146 1.06 -10.06 -2.28
C ALA A 146 2.00 -8.84 -2.33
N ARG A 147 1.64 -7.73 -1.68
CA ARG A 147 2.44 -6.50 -1.55
C ARG A 147 2.86 -6.29 -0.09
N PRO A 148 4.00 -5.64 0.18
CA PRO A 148 4.37 -5.21 1.54
C PRO A 148 3.23 -4.44 2.22
N GLN A 149 2.97 -4.74 3.49
CA GLN A 149 1.90 -4.13 4.27
C GLN A 149 2.47 -3.28 5.40
N THR A 150 1.71 -2.30 5.85
CA THR A 150 2.00 -1.70 7.15
C THR A 150 1.67 -2.72 8.26
N PRO A 151 2.41 -2.72 9.38
CA PRO A 151 2.10 -3.59 10.52
C PRO A 151 0.64 -3.48 10.96
N ALA A 152 0.10 -2.26 11.03
CA ALA A 152 -1.30 -2.02 11.40
C ALA A 152 -2.28 -2.74 10.47
N ARG A 153 -2.08 -2.63 9.16
CA ARG A 153 -2.97 -3.25 8.17
C ARG A 153 -2.93 -4.77 8.24
N LEU A 154 -1.74 -5.35 8.44
CA LEU A 154 -1.58 -6.79 8.59
C LEU A 154 -2.33 -7.31 9.82
N ILE A 155 -2.20 -6.63 10.97
CA ILE A 155 -2.91 -6.99 12.21
C ILE A 155 -4.42 -6.90 12.00
N GLU A 156 -4.92 -5.82 11.40
CA GLU A 156 -6.35 -5.63 11.15
C GLU A 156 -6.96 -6.75 10.30
N ILE A 157 -6.29 -7.12 9.20
CA ILE A 157 -6.79 -8.18 8.32
C ILE A 157 -6.80 -9.53 9.05
N LEU A 158 -5.70 -9.88 9.72
CA LEU A 158 -5.62 -11.16 10.43
C LEU A 158 -6.62 -11.24 11.60
N ALA A 159 -6.89 -10.13 12.29
CA ALA A 159 -7.91 -10.06 13.32
C ALA A 159 -9.33 -10.16 12.73
N ALA A 160 -9.61 -9.46 11.62
CA ALA A 160 -10.90 -9.51 10.94
C ALA A 160 -11.21 -10.91 10.37
N ASP A 161 -10.19 -11.64 9.92
CA ASP A 161 -10.30 -13.01 9.44
C ASP A 161 -10.36 -14.04 10.60
N GLY A 162 -10.31 -13.60 11.87
CA GLY A 162 -10.36 -14.48 13.05
C GLY A 162 -9.09 -15.31 13.30
N ILE A 163 -8.01 -15.01 12.58
CA ILE A 163 -6.72 -15.72 12.66
C ILE A 163 -5.96 -15.29 13.92
N VAL A 164 -6.10 -14.02 14.31
CA VAL A 164 -5.48 -13.42 15.51
C VAL A 164 -6.59 -13.01 16.47
N THR A 165 -6.48 -13.38 17.74
CA THR A 165 -7.45 -13.02 18.78
C THR A 165 -7.39 -11.53 19.12
N PRO A 166 -8.45 -10.94 19.71
CA PRO A 166 -8.43 -9.53 20.11
C PRO A 166 -7.25 -9.17 21.03
N SER A 167 -6.92 -10.02 22.00
CA SER A 167 -5.79 -9.81 22.91
C SER A 167 -4.44 -9.87 22.21
N GLU A 168 -4.28 -10.75 21.23
CA GLU A 168 -3.06 -10.82 20.43
C GLU A 168 -2.94 -9.60 19.50
N ALA A 169 -4.04 -9.15 18.91
CA ALA A 169 -4.06 -7.94 18.09
C ALA A 169 -3.62 -6.70 18.90
N ASP A 170 -4.08 -6.56 20.15
CA ASP A 170 -3.66 -5.48 21.04
C ASP A 170 -2.18 -5.55 21.40
N LEU A 171 -1.66 -6.75 21.70
CA LEU A 171 -0.23 -6.98 21.88
C LEU A 171 0.58 -6.57 20.64
N LEU A 172 0.16 -7.02 19.46
CA LEU A 172 0.83 -6.73 18.19
C LEU A 172 0.82 -5.23 17.88
N ARG A 173 -0.27 -4.51 18.14
CA ARG A 173 -0.33 -3.04 17.98
C ARG A 173 0.69 -2.35 18.87
N ARG A 174 0.81 -2.75 20.15
CA ARG A 174 1.84 -2.21 21.06
C ARG A 174 3.26 -2.47 20.54
N LEU A 175 3.52 -3.70 20.08
CA LEU A 175 4.83 -4.08 19.54
C LEU A 175 5.14 -3.41 18.19
N ALA A 176 4.14 -3.04 17.39
CA ALA A 176 4.30 -2.32 16.13
C ALA A 176 4.83 -0.89 16.38
N VAL A 177 4.33 -0.24 17.44
CA VAL A 177 4.85 1.06 17.88
C VAL A 177 6.33 0.94 18.26
N SER A 178 6.70 -0.07 19.04
CA SER A 178 8.10 -0.33 19.40
C SER A 178 8.96 -0.59 18.17
N ARG A 179 8.51 -1.42 17.21
CA ARG A 179 9.21 -1.66 15.94
C ARG A 179 9.48 -0.37 15.18
N ASN A 180 8.48 0.52 15.08
CA ASN A 180 8.65 1.80 14.39
C ASN A 180 9.66 2.71 15.10
N ARG A 181 9.69 2.72 16.43
CA ARG A 181 10.71 3.48 17.18
C ARG A 181 12.12 2.94 16.93
N ILE A 182 12.30 1.61 16.92
CA ILE A 182 13.59 0.96 16.66
C ILE A 182 14.14 1.30 15.27
N ILE A 183 13.33 1.16 14.21
CA ILE A 183 13.78 1.46 12.84
C ILE A 183 14.09 2.96 12.64
N HIS A 184 13.48 3.83 13.42
CA HIS A 184 13.75 5.27 13.42
C HIS A 184 14.91 5.66 14.35
N GLY A 185 15.63 4.68 14.91
CA GLY A 185 16.86 4.91 15.67
C GLY A 185 16.65 5.17 17.17
N THR A 186 15.43 4.97 17.68
CA THR A 186 15.18 5.08 19.13
C THR A 186 15.57 3.77 19.82
N LEU A 187 16.80 3.71 20.34
CA LEU A 187 17.39 2.52 20.97
C LEU A 187 17.45 2.57 22.50
N ASN A 188 16.67 3.47 23.12
CA ASN A 188 16.55 3.59 24.58
C ASN A 188 15.22 3.08 25.14
N ASP A 189 14.36 2.54 24.27
CA ASP A 189 13.05 2.03 24.68
C ASP A 189 13.17 0.69 25.38
N LYS A 190 12.50 0.57 26.53
CA LYS A 190 12.40 -0.72 27.22
C LYS A 190 11.44 -1.63 26.46
N ILE A 191 11.98 -2.68 25.85
CA ILE A 191 11.18 -3.78 25.28
C ILE A 191 10.96 -4.82 26.37
N ASP A 192 9.72 -5.24 26.56
CA ASP A 192 9.38 -6.27 27.52
C ASP A 192 9.65 -7.67 26.92
N LYS A 193 10.45 -8.47 27.63
CA LYS A 193 10.73 -9.86 27.26
C LYS A 193 9.44 -10.70 27.27
N GLU A 194 8.52 -10.44 28.19
CA GLU A 194 7.26 -11.17 28.28
C GLU A 194 6.36 -10.92 27.07
N ASP A 195 6.24 -9.65 26.62
CA ASP A 195 5.50 -9.30 25.41
C ASP A 195 6.12 -9.96 24.17
N LEU A 196 7.45 -10.04 24.08
CA LEU A 196 8.13 -10.77 23.00
C LEU A 196 7.92 -12.29 23.07
N SER A 197 7.88 -12.88 24.25
CA SER A 197 7.54 -14.30 24.41
C SER A 197 6.10 -14.59 23.97
N LYS A 198 5.15 -13.70 24.30
CA LYS A 198 3.77 -13.79 23.80
C LYS A 198 3.72 -13.64 22.27
N PHE A 199 4.50 -12.71 21.71
CA PHE A 199 4.60 -12.55 20.26
C PHE A 199 5.17 -13.79 19.58
N LEU A 200 6.21 -14.42 20.14
CA LEU A 200 6.74 -15.70 19.64
C LEU A 200 5.68 -16.80 19.61
N ASN A 201 4.79 -16.86 20.61
CA ASN A 201 3.68 -17.81 20.60
C ASN A 201 2.71 -17.53 19.44
N VAL A 202 2.39 -16.26 19.15
CA VAL A 202 1.60 -15.89 17.97
C VAL A 202 2.27 -16.39 16.69
N LEU A 203 3.58 -16.20 16.53
CA LEU A 203 4.32 -16.70 15.36
C LEU A 203 4.20 -18.23 15.20
N ARG A 204 4.29 -18.97 16.31
CA ARG A 204 4.15 -20.43 16.32
C ARG A 204 2.74 -20.90 15.96
N GLU A 205 1.71 -20.23 16.46
CA GLU A 205 0.32 -20.58 16.10
C GLU A 205 0.04 -20.30 14.62
N LEU A 206 0.43 -19.12 14.11
CA LEU A 206 0.33 -18.82 12.68
C LEU A 206 1.09 -19.84 11.83
N ARG A 207 2.27 -20.29 12.29
CA ARG A 207 3.04 -21.31 11.59
C ARG A 207 2.29 -22.63 11.48
N ARG A 208 1.65 -23.10 12.56
CA ARG A 208 0.82 -24.31 12.51
C ARG A 208 -0.33 -24.19 11.51
N MET A 209 -0.97 -23.03 11.44
CA MET A 209 -2.03 -22.76 10.46
C MET A 209 -1.53 -22.85 9.02
N THR A 210 -0.32 -22.33 8.72
CA THR A 210 0.29 -22.44 7.38
C THR A 210 0.66 -23.88 6.97
N GLN A 211 0.80 -24.79 7.93
CA GLN A 211 1.12 -26.19 7.66
C GLN A 211 -0.14 -27.05 7.42
N THR A 212 -1.32 -26.52 7.76
CA THR A 212 -2.62 -27.22 7.65
C THR A 212 -3.41 -26.82 6.40
N THR A 213 -2.94 -25.79 5.68
CA THR A 213 -3.57 -25.24 4.46
C THR A 213 -2.84 -25.73 3.22
#